data_AF-A0A346PTJ8-F1
#
_entry.id   AF-A0A346PTJ8-F1
#
_cell.length_a   1.000
_cell.length_b   1.000
_cell.length_c   1.000
_cell.angle_alpha   90.00
_cell.angle_beta   90.00
_cell.angle_gamma   90.00
#
_symmetry.space_group_name_H-M   'P 1'
#
loop_
_entity.id
_entity.type
_entity.pdbx_description
1 polymer ?
#
loop_
_entity_poly.entity_id
_entity_poly.type
_entity_poly.pdbx_seq_one_letter_code
_entity_poly.pdbx_strand_id
1 'polypeptide(L)'
;MRTLTRRARRLYREEGARKVTTESIRFVVRAVRHSLGTRGLYGSRRYLTLLRWSNAGRGRFDAVANPYKIIHTAPTEIAYVTGRRPNPGRFQWQDLRKVQGGDWDRSDERVEDLPVVQALRQRFEDGTDWEDIEFIQHVLEQAEHEPLLR
;
A
#
# COMPACT_ATOMS: atom_id res chain seq x y z
N MET A 1 6.71 12.76 -23.34
CA MET A 1 6.79 14.22 -23.08
C MET A 1 5.43 14.92 -22.99
N ARG A 2 4.47 14.68 -23.91
CA ARG A 2 3.12 15.32 -23.88
C ARG A 2 2.32 15.09 -22.58
N THR A 3 2.54 13.98 -21.88
CA THR A 3 1.89 13.66 -20.59
C THR A 3 2.47 14.47 -19.42
N LEU A 4 3.78 14.72 -19.42
CA LEU A 4 4.45 15.51 -18.38
C LEU A 4 4.07 16.99 -18.46
N THR A 5 3.97 17.54 -19.67
CA THR A 5 3.55 18.94 -19.87
C THR A 5 2.08 19.15 -19.48
N ARG A 6 1.20 18.17 -19.75
CA ARG A 6 -0.19 18.19 -19.26
C ARG A 6 -0.25 18.16 -17.73
N ARG A 7 0.54 17.30 -17.08
CA ARG A 7 0.59 17.21 -15.61
C ARG A 7 1.15 18.48 -14.97
N ALA A 8 2.21 19.06 -15.53
CA ALA A 8 2.79 20.31 -15.05
C ALA A 8 1.81 21.49 -15.16
N ARG A 9 1.08 21.59 -16.29
CA ARG A 9 0.03 22.61 -16.47
C ARG A 9 -1.15 22.44 -15.53
N ARG A 10 -1.50 21.21 -15.15
CA ARG A 10 -2.56 20.93 -14.17
C ARG A 10 -2.13 21.35 -12.76
N LEU A 11 -0.97 20.88 -12.31
CA LEU A 11 -0.36 21.27 -11.02
C LEU A 11 -0.16 22.78 -10.90
N TYR A 12 0.21 23.45 -11.99
CA TYR A 12 0.35 24.91 -12.00
C TYR A 12 -0.98 25.62 -11.71
N ARG A 13 -2.07 25.15 -12.34
CA ARG A 13 -3.40 25.74 -12.17
C ARG A 13 -3.99 25.47 -10.79
N GLU A 14 -3.78 24.27 -10.26
CA GLU A 14 -4.36 23.85 -8.98
C GLU A 14 -3.57 24.36 -7.78
N GLU A 15 -2.24 24.44 -7.87
CA GLU A 15 -1.37 24.58 -6.70
C GLU A 15 -0.21 25.58 -6.89
N GLY A 16 -0.12 26.22 -8.06
CA GLY A 16 0.81 27.31 -8.35
C GLY A 16 2.25 26.90 -8.69
N ALA A 17 3.07 27.91 -9.02
CA ALA A 17 4.43 27.74 -9.54
C ALA A 17 5.38 27.01 -8.59
N ARG A 18 5.24 27.23 -7.28
CA ARG A 18 6.10 26.64 -6.24
C ARG A 18 5.95 25.12 -6.15
N LYS A 19 4.74 24.60 -6.31
CA LYS A 19 4.51 23.15 -6.27
C LYS A 19 4.97 22.47 -7.55
N VAL A 20 4.75 23.11 -8.70
CA VAL A 20 5.27 22.62 -9.99
C VAL A 20 6.79 22.51 -9.98
N THR A 21 7.50 23.54 -9.52
CA THR A 21 8.97 23.52 -9.43
C THR A 21 9.46 22.41 -8.50
N THR A 22 8.87 22.30 -7.30
CA THR A 22 9.23 21.25 -6.33
C THR A 22 9.00 19.83 -6.89
N GLU A 23 7.84 19.57 -7.51
CA GLU A 23 7.53 18.25 -8.08
C GLU A 23 8.38 17.95 -9.32
N SER A 24 8.71 18.97 -10.13
CA SER A 24 9.56 18.82 -11.31
C SER A 24 11.00 18.49 -10.93
N ILE A 25 11.55 19.17 -9.93
CA ILE A 25 12.87 18.86 -9.36
C ILE A 25 12.88 17.42 -8.82
N ARG A 26 11.86 17.03 -8.04
CA ARG A 26 11.75 15.66 -7.50
C ARG A 26 11.66 14.62 -8.62
N PHE A 27 10.92 14.91 -9.69
CA PHE A 27 10.82 14.03 -10.86
C PHE A 27 12.16 13.87 -11.56
N VAL A 28 12.88 14.96 -11.82
CA VAL A 28 14.20 14.92 -12.49
C VAL A 28 15.20 14.11 -11.65
N VAL A 29 15.30 14.39 -10.35
CA VAL A 29 16.19 13.65 -9.44
C VAL A 29 15.86 12.15 -9.47
N ARG A 30 14.57 11.79 -9.42
CA ARG A 30 14.12 10.39 -9.50
C ARG A 30 14.46 9.76 -10.85
N ALA A 31 14.22 10.44 -11.96
CA ALA A 31 14.46 9.95 -13.30
C ALA A 31 15.95 9.72 -13.56
N VAL A 32 16.80 10.66 -13.13
CA VAL A 32 18.27 10.54 -13.21
C VAL A 32 18.75 9.37 -12.38
N ARG A 33 18.32 9.25 -11.11
CA ARG A 33 18.67 8.11 -10.26
C ARG A 33 18.23 6.78 -10.86
N HIS A 34 16.99 6.69 -11.36
CA HIS A 34 16.50 5.49 -12.03
C HIS A 34 17.34 5.13 -13.26
N SER A 35 17.63 6.11 -14.12
CA SER A 35 18.44 5.92 -15.33
C SER A 35 19.85 5.42 -15.00
N LEU A 36 20.49 6.01 -13.98
CA LEU A 36 21.79 5.58 -13.47
C LEU A 36 21.74 4.14 -12.94
N GLY A 37 20.71 3.79 -12.16
CA GLY A 37 20.49 2.42 -11.70
C GLY A 37 20.35 1.42 -12.86
N THR A 38 19.51 1.73 -13.85
CA THR A 38 19.27 0.87 -15.03
C THR A 38 20.49 0.72 -15.94
N ARG A 39 21.45 1.65 -15.90
CA ARG A 39 22.74 1.55 -16.62
C ARG A 39 23.75 0.62 -15.92
N GLY A 40 23.29 -0.28 -15.07
CA GLY A 40 24.11 -1.31 -14.40
C GLY A 40 24.59 -0.95 -13.00
N LEU A 41 24.31 0.26 -12.50
CA LEU A 41 24.75 0.66 -11.16
C LEU A 41 23.99 -0.03 -10.03
N TYR A 42 22.82 -0.64 -10.28
CA TYR A 42 22.11 -1.45 -9.28
C TYR A 42 22.98 -2.59 -8.69
N GLY A 43 23.96 -3.10 -9.44
CA GLY A 43 24.92 -4.10 -8.94
C GLY A 43 26.11 -3.51 -8.18
N SER A 44 26.33 -2.20 -8.24
CA SER A 44 27.49 -1.57 -7.62
C SER A 44 27.28 -1.31 -6.11
N ARG A 45 28.23 -1.74 -5.28
CA ARG A 45 28.17 -1.55 -3.81
C ARG A 45 28.00 -0.08 -3.41
N ARG A 46 28.67 0.85 -4.11
CA ARG A 46 28.59 2.29 -3.85
C ARG A 46 27.19 2.86 -4.10
N TYR A 47 26.57 2.49 -5.22
CA TYR A 47 25.22 2.95 -5.54
C TYR A 47 24.17 2.35 -4.61
N LEU A 48 24.30 1.06 -4.26
CA LEU A 48 23.45 0.42 -3.25
C LEU A 48 23.56 1.09 -1.87
N THR A 49 24.76 1.49 -1.48
CA THR A 49 25.00 2.23 -0.22
C THR A 49 24.31 3.59 -0.22
N LEU A 50 24.44 4.35 -1.32
CA LEU A 50 23.75 5.63 -1.50
C LEU A 50 22.21 5.47 -1.50
N LEU A 51 21.70 4.42 -2.14
CA LEU A 51 20.28 4.07 -2.14
C LEU A 51 19.78 3.75 -0.74
N ARG A 52 20.51 2.93 0.02
CA ARG A 52 20.19 2.57 1.42
C ARG A 52 20.17 3.81 2.30
N TRP A 53 21.21 4.64 2.26
CA TRP A 53 21.27 5.90 3.02
C TRP A 53 20.11 6.85 2.67
N SER A 54 19.83 7.03 1.37
CA SER A 54 18.74 7.89 0.93
C SER A 54 17.37 7.36 1.33
N ASN A 55 17.16 6.04 1.32
CA ASN A 55 15.90 5.40 1.68
C ASN A 55 15.71 5.29 3.20
N ALA A 56 16.79 5.21 3.97
CA ALA A 56 16.80 5.33 5.44
C ALA A 56 16.53 6.78 5.91
N GLY A 57 15.87 7.60 5.09
CA GLY A 57 15.51 8.98 5.42
C GLY A 57 16.71 9.92 5.59
N ARG A 58 17.86 9.65 4.95
CA ARG A 58 19.12 10.41 5.13
C ARG A 58 19.63 10.41 6.58
N GLY A 59 19.49 9.29 7.28
CA GLY A 59 19.86 9.16 8.69
C GLY A 59 18.74 9.51 9.67
N ARG A 60 17.49 9.65 9.19
CA ARG A 60 16.30 9.82 10.05
C ARG A 60 15.80 8.52 10.67
N PHE A 61 16.19 7.37 10.12
CA PHE A 61 15.73 6.07 10.59
C PHE A 61 16.96 5.18 10.83
N ASP A 62 17.11 4.67 12.06
CA ASP A 62 18.21 3.78 12.45
C ASP A 62 18.12 2.38 11.83
N ALA A 63 16.92 1.97 11.41
CA ALA A 63 16.69 0.62 10.94
C ALA A 63 16.53 0.58 9.42
N VAL A 64 17.58 0.15 8.72
CA VAL A 64 17.38 -0.65 7.51
C VAL A 64 16.86 -2.00 8.01
N ALA A 65 15.54 -2.14 8.12
CA ALA A 65 14.92 -3.43 8.43
C ALA A 65 15.59 -4.50 7.56
N ASN A 66 16.20 -5.51 8.17
CA ASN A 66 16.88 -6.56 7.41
C ASN A 66 15.83 -7.23 6.51
N PRO A 67 15.89 -7.03 5.18
CA PRO A 67 14.84 -7.50 4.29
C PRO A 67 14.80 -9.04 4.19
N TYR A 68 15.83 -9.71 4.71
CA TYR A 68 15.95 -11.17 4.77
C TYR A 68 15.72 -11.71 6.18
N LYS A 69 15.30 -10.87 7.13
CA LYS A 69 14.89 -11.36 8.44
C LYS A 69 13.60 -12.16 8.26
N ILE A 70 13.68 -13.45 8.53
CA ILE A 70 12.50 -14.30 8.66
C ILE A 70 11.88 -14.02 10.02
N ILE A 71 10.59 -13.70 10.02
CA ILE A 71 9.79 -13.52 11.23
C ILE A 71 8.79 -14.67 11.24
N HIS A 72 8.83 -15.47 12.31
CA HIS A 72 7.83 -16.50 12.54
C HIS A 72 6.64 -15.87 13.25
N THR A 73 5.45 -16.11 12.73
CA THR A 73 4.19 -15.65 13.31
C THR A 73 3.20 -16.79 13.22
N ALA A 74 2.57 -17.14 14.34
CA ALA A 74 1.45 -18.07 14.32
C ALA A 74 0.19 -17.31 13.89
N PRO A 75 -0.54 -17.76 12.85
CA PRO A 75 -1.75 -17.06 12.40
C PRO A 75 -2.81 -16.91 13.49
N THR A 76 -2.83 -17.84 14.45
CA THR A 76 -3.73 -17.85 15.61
C THR A 76 -3.45 -16.74 16.63
N GLU A 77 -2.27 -16.10 16.57
CA GLU A 77 -1.92 -14.98 17.46
C GLU A 77 -2.41 -13.62 16.93
N ILE A 78 -2.93 -13.57 15.71
CA ILE A 78 -3.35 -12.32 15.06
C ILE A 78 -4.75 -11.93 15.54
N ALA A 79 -4.84 -10.93 16.42
CA ALA A 79 -6.10 -10.50 17.02
C ALA A 79 -6.73 -9.25 16.38
N TYR A 80 -5.93 -8.34 15.83
CA TYR A 80 -6.39 -7.03 15.34
C TYR A 80 -6.03 -6.83 13.88
N VAL A 81 -6.88 -6.10 13.17
CA VAL A 81 -6.56 -5.63 11.82
C VAL A 81 -5.52 -4.51 11.91
N THR A 82 -4.79 -4.28 10.83
CA THR A 82 -3.97 -3.06 10.74
C THR A 82 -4.89 -1.83 10.68
N GLY A 83 -4.54 -0.73 11.35
CA GLY A 83 -5.33 0.53 11.52
C GLY A 83 -5.60 1.34 10.25
N ARG A 84 -5.77 0.68 9.12
CA ARG A 84 -5.99 1.24 7.79
C ARG A 84 -7.44 1.66 7.62
N ARG A 85 -7.83 2.74 8.29
CA ARG A 85 -9.13 3.39 8.06
C ARG A 85 -9.20 3.97 6.63
N PRO A 86 -10.35 3.91 5.94
CA PRO A 86 -11.63 3.32 6.37
C PRO A 86 -11.87 1.90 5.85
N ASN A 87 -10.91 1.27 5.15
CA ASN A 87 -11.13 -0.01 4.47
C ASN A 87 -9.92 -0.96 4.61
N PRO A 88 -9.74 -1.60 5.76
CA PRO A 88 -8.78 -2.71 5.89
C PRO A 88 -9.25 -3.85 4.98
N GLY A 89 -8.58 -4.04 3.83
CA GLY A 89 -8.85 -5.15 2.90
C GLY A 89 -9.15 -4.76 1.45
N ARG A 90 -9.48 -3.49 1.13
CA ARG A 90 -9.86 -3.14 -0.26
C ARG A 90 -8.71 -3.12 -1.26
N PHE A 91 -7.45 -3.04 -0.84
CA PHE A 91 -6.35 -2.90 -1.81
C PHE A 91 -5.03 -3.57 -1.39
N GLN A 92 -4.99 -4.91 -1.49
CA GLN A 92 -3.73 -5.67 -1.50
C GLN A 92 -2.68 -5.12 -2.50
N TRP A 93 -3.12 -4.42 -3.56
CA TRP A 93 -2.25 -3.93 -4.64
C TRP A 93 -1.85 -2.45 -4.57
N GLN A 94 -2.55 -1.60 -3.80
CA GLN A 94 -2.24 -0.15 -3.75
C GLN A 94 -1.19 0.21 -2.68
N ASP A 95 -1.01 -0.65 -1.68
CA ASP A 95 -0.10 -0.41 -0.57
C ASP A 95 1.30 -0.98 -0.76
N LEU A 96 1.51 -1.73 -1.85
CA LEU A 96 2.85 -2.11 -2.28
C LEU A 96 3.64 -0.83 -2.59
N ARG A 97 4.62 -0.50 -1.73
CA ARG A 97 5.62 0.59 -1.79
C ARG A 97 5.42 1.80 -0.86
N LYS A 98 4.41 1.84 0.01
CA LYS A 98 4.24 2.96 0.95
C LYS A 98 4.77 2.61 2.34
N VAL A 99 5.93 3.18 2.71
CA VAL A 99 6.42 3.16 4.11
C VAL A 99 5.76 4.33 4.83
N GLN A 100 4.91 4.03 5.81
CA GLN A 100 4.31 5.01 6.72
C GLN A 100 4.98 4.89 8.10
N GLY A 101 5.18 6.04 8.76
CA GLY A 101 5.63 6.09 10.15
C GLY A 101 4.46 6.42 11.07
N GLY A 102 4.61 6.15 12.38
CA GLY A 102 3.58 6.35 13.39
C GLY A 102 2.78 5.07 13.69
N ASP A 103 1.63 5.22 14.32
CA ASP A 103 0.76 4.13 14.80
C ASP A 103 -0.16 3.57 13.68
N TRP A 104 0.34 3.50 12.45
CA TRP A 104 -0.42 3.04 11.28
C TRP A 104 -0.82 1.55 11.36
N ASP A 105 -0.14 0.80 12.21
CA ASP A 105 -0.36 -0.60 12.52
C ASP A 105 -1.36 -0.81 13.68
N ARG A 106 -1.73 0.25 14.42
CA ARG A 106 -2.66 0.16 15.54
C ARG A 106 -4.10 0.36 15.07
N SER A 107 -4.90 -0.71 15.14
CA SER A 107 -6.36 -0.65 15.02
C SER A 107 -7.01 -1.08 16.32
N ASP A 108 -8.20 -0.55 16.57
CA ASP A 108 -9.14 -1.01 17.58
C ASP A 108 -10.06 -2.14 17.05
N GLU A 109 -10.12 -2.34 15.74
CA GLU A 109 -10.95 -3.37 15.10
C GLU A 109 -10.30 -4.76 15.19
N ARG A 110 -11.05 -5.74 15.71
CA ARG A 110 -10.59 -7.13 15.85
C ARG A 110 -10.81 -7.90 14.56
N VAL A 111 -9.92 -8.84 14.25
CA VAL A 111 -10.04 -9.72 13.07
C VAL A 111 -11.33 -10.54 13.12
N GLU A 112 -11.71 -11.00 14.32
CA GLU A 112 -12.91 -11.83 14.54
C GLU A 112 -14.22 -11.09 14.27
N ASP A 113 -14.20 -9.76 14.34
CA ASP A 113 -15.38 -8.93 14.15
C ASP A 113 -15.58 -8.58 12.67
N LEU A 114 -14.66 -8.98 11.78
CA LEU A 114 -14.78 -8.74 10.35
C LEU A 114 -15.92 -9.56 9.75
N PRO A 115 -16.80 -8.96 8.92
CA PRO A 115 -17.91 -9.67 8.28
C PRO A 115 -17.49 -10.91 7.51
N VAL A 116 -16.35 -10.86 6.81
CA VAL A 116 -15.81 -12.01 6.08
C VAL A 116 -15.35 -13.14 7.01
N VAL A 117 -14.78 -12.81 8.17
CA VAL A 117 -14.34 -13.82 9.15
C VAL A 117 -15.55 -14.48 9.80
N GLN A 118 -16.58 -13.71 10.12
CA GLN A 118 -17.85 -14.24 10.64
C GLN A 118 -18.55 -15.13 9.62
N ALA A 119 -18.63 -14.72 8.35
CA ALA A 119 -19.20 -15.55 7.28
C ALA A 119 -18.43 -16.88 7.10
N LEU A 120 -17.10 -16.85 7.20
CA LEU A 120 -16.29 -18.07 7.17
C LEU A 120 -16.57 -18.98 8.36
N ARG A 121 -16.73 -18.43 9.57
CA ARG A 121 -17.14 -19.21 10.75
C ARG A 121 -18.52 -19.83 10.55
N GLN A 122 -19.51 -19.06 10.11
CA GLN A 122 -20.85 -19.57 9.80
C GLN A 122 -20.79 -20.74 8.82
N ARG A 123 -19.96 -20.63 7.77
CA ARG A 123 -19.83 -21.73 6.80
C ARG A 123 -19.14 -22.96 7.37
N PHE A 124 -17.99 -22.78 8.01
CA PHE A 124 -17.06 -23.88 8.30
C PHE A 124 -17.17 -24.43 9.72
N GLU A 125 -17.61 -23.62 10.67
CA GLU A 125 -17.84 -24.01 12.07
C GLU A 125 -19.32 -24.35 12.29
N ASP A 126 -20.24 -23.49 11.85
CA ASP A 126 -21.68 -23.67 12.08
C ASP A 126 -22.39 -24.51 11.00
N GLY A 127 -21.75 -24.70 9.84
CA GLY A 127 -22.27 -25.49 8.73
C GLY A 127 -23.36 -24.81 7.91
N THR A 128 -23.56 -23.50 8.06
CA THR A 128 -24.54 -22.70 7.29
C THR A 128 -24.23 -22.75 5.80
N ASP A 129 -25.26 -22.88 4.96
CA ASP A 129 -25.08 -22.83 3.51
C ASP A 129 -24.83 -21.40 3.03
N TRP A 130 -24.05 -21.28 1.95
CA TRP A 130 -23.64 -19.97 1.42
C TRP A 130 -24.83 -19.08 1.06
N GLU A 131 -25.94 -19.70 0.63
CA GLU A 131 -27.18 -19.02 0.26
C GLU A 131 -27.87 -18.37 1.48
N ASP A 132 -27.63 -18.91 2.67
CA ASP A 132 -28.28 -18.44 3.91
C ASP A 132 -27.40 -17.45 4.71
N ILE A 133 -26.17 -17.19 4.27
CA ILE A 133 -25.26 -16.26 4.94
C ILE A 133 -25.56 -14.82 4.47
N GLU A 134 -26.06 -13.99 5.38
CA GLU A 134 -26.47 -12.59 5.11
C GLU A 134 -25.34 -11.76 4.45
N PHE A 135 -24.10 -11.89 4.94
CA PHE A 135 -22.96 -11.18 4.36
C PHE A 135 -22.73 -11.56 2.88
N ILE A 136 -22.96 -12.82 2.51
CA ILE A 136 -22.77 -13.30 1.14
C ILE A 136 -23.87 -12.78 0.24
N GLN A 137 -25.12 -12.81 0.71
CA GLN A 137 -26.24 -12.21 -0.02
C GLN A 137 -26.01 -10.73 -0.28
N HIS A 138 -25.58 -9.99 0.75
CA HIS A 138 -25.24 -8.58 0.61
C HIS A 138 -24.16 -8.34 -0.47
N VAL A 139 -23.10 -9.16 -0.51
CA VAL A 139 -22.05 -9.02 -1.52
C VAL A 139 -22.55 -9.35 -2.93
N LEU A 140 -23.41 -10.36 -3.08
CA LEU A 140 -24.00 -10.73 -4.37
C LEU A 140 -24.89 -9.61 -4.91
N GLU A 141 -25.76 -9.04 -4.07
CA GLU A 141 -26.59 -7.89 -4.43
C GLU A 141 -25.73 -6.71 -4.90
N GLN A 142 -24.64 -6.40 -4.17
CA GLN A 142 -23.72 -5.34 -4.58
C GLN A 142 -23.07 -5.65 -5.93
N ALA A 143 -22.66 -6.90 -6.18
CA ALA A 143 -22.04 -7.30 -7.44
C ALA A 143 -23.02 -7.25 -8.63
N GLU A 144 -24.31 -7.51 -8.40
CA GLU A 144 -25.35 -7.41 -9.42
C GLU A 144 -25.72 -5.94 -9.74
N HIS A 145 -25.67 -5.06 -8.73
CA HIS A 145 -25.98 -3.64 -8.90
C HIS A 145 -24.79 -2.79 -9.38
N GLU A 146 -23.55 -3.26 -9.25
CA GLU A 146 -22.37 -2.60 -9.81
C GLU A 146 -22.16 -3.10 -11.26
N PRO A 147 -22.36 -2.28 -12.31
CA PRO A 147 -22.05 -2.71 -13.66
C PRO A 147 -20.54 -2.94 -13.72
N LEU A 148 -20.14 -4.21 -13.78
CA LEU A 148 -18.75 -4.63 -13.99
C LEU A 148 -18.15 -3.72 -15.05
N LEU A 149 -17.19 -2.89 -14.61
CA LEU A 149 -16.49 -1.88 -15.40
C LEU A 149 -16.17 -2.45 -16.80
N ARG A 150 -16.98 -2.04 -17.79
CA ARG A 150 -16.66 -2.19 -19.22
C ARG A 150 -15.64 -1.12 -19.63
#